data_AF-A0A3D0J107-F1
#
_entry.id   AF-A0A3D0J107-F1
#
_cell.length_a   1.000
_cell.length_b   1.000
_cell.length_c   1.000
_cell.angle_alpha   90.00
_cell.angle_beta   90.00
_cell.angle_gamma   90.00
#
_symmetry.space_group_name_H-M   'P 1'
#
loop_
_entity.id
_entity.type
_entity.pdbx_description
1 polymer ?
#
loop_
_entity_poly.entity_id
_entity_poly.type
_entity_poly.pdbx_seq_one_letter_code
_entity_poly.pdbx_strand_id
1 'polypeptide(L)'
;MFSEKTPLLKAVTEEPFLDVLEPVGGRAVTYSRSITLVLTHDCPWHCRYCGFRSDGEGLLSDGEMERIIREAQQGGAREALLISGERPGGMPHIQEELARRGYGDFWEFANRVGERCAEAGLFPHGNFGRMTEEELVRLRPNFVSMGMMLESVRDHSECAPEKKVAGRIAGMEAAGRAKVPFTSGILVGWGESQASRLQSLEVLAEIHSKHGHLQEILIQRYVPNAGSRWSAGVAPTLSEYAEMMQAWRDWAPGVAIQIPPNLEPRWVDLLHELDDLGGISWARDEVNPSRPWEQVGLYEKRCEAKGRKLVERLPVYQSHSTREWLDVRWQERVSRFWEEKVL
;
A
#
# COMPACT_ATOMS: atom_id res chain seq x y z
N MET A 1 19.09 -26.54 -9.97
CA MET A 1 19.79 -27.09 -8.80
C MET A 1 19.31 -26.29 -7.60
N PHE A 2 18.31 -26.81 -6.90
CA PHE A 2 17.74 -26.21 -5.69
C PHE A 2 18.65 -26.60 -4.51
N SER A 3 19.36 -25.62 -3.95
CA SER A 3 20.37 -25.73 -2.89
C SER A 3 20.48 -24.30 -2.33
N GLU A 4 20.33 -23.94 -1.07
CA GLU A 4 20.29 -24.63 0.22
C GLU A 4 19.13 -24.05 1.04
N LYS A 5 18.74 -24.72 2.13
CA LYS A 5 17.67 -24.27 3.04
C LYS A 5 17.88 -22.81 3.47
N THR A 6 17.00 -21.92 3.01
CA THR A 6 16.85 -20.57 3.55
C THR A 6 16.64 -20.69 5.07
N PRO A 7 17.48 -20.07 5.91
CA PRO A 7 17.27 -20.11 7.34
C PRO A 7 15.89 -19.49 7.64
N LEU A 8 15.08 -20.18 8.44
CA LEU A 8 13.78 -19.70 8.93
C LEU A 8 13.91 -18.23 9.31
N LEU A 9 13.28 -17.36 8.52
CA LEU A 9 13.37 -15.92 8.66
C LEU A 9 12.73 -15.54 10.00
N LYS A 10 13.47 -14.80 10.83
CA LYS A 10 13.05 -14.45 12.20
C LYS A 10 11.67 -13.81 12.17
N ALA A 11 10.70 -14.45 12.81
CA ALA A 11 9.43 -13.83 13.16
C ALA A 11 9.73 -12.54 13.95
N VAL A 12 9.08 -11.44 13.58
CA VAL A 12 9.27 -10.12 14.23
C VAL A 12 8.80 -10.13 15.68
N THR A 13 8.09 -11.16 16.13
CA THR A 13 7.80 -11.44 17.55
C THR A 13 7.68 -12.95 17.74
N GLU A 14 8.30 -13.52 18.80
CA GLU A 14 8.10 -14.92 19.21
C GLU A 14 6.70 -15.18 19.81
N GLU A 15 5.86 -14.15 19.92
CA GLU A 15 4.45 -14.34 20.26
C GLU A 15 3.63 -14.57 18.98
N PRO A 16 2.90 -15.69 18.88
CA PRO A 16 1.96 -15.89 17.80
C PRO A 16 0.96 -14.74 17.80
N PHE A 17 0.75 -14.19 16.61
CA PHE A 17 -0.28 -13.23 16.28
C PHE A 17 -1.58 -13.62 17.00
N LEU A 18 -1.98 -12.89 18.03
CA LEU A 18 -3.29 -13.03 18.64
C LEU A 18 -4.29 -12.41 17.66
N ASP A 19 -4.68 -13.19 16.66
CA ASP A 19 -6.00 -13.09 16.04
C ASP A 19 -7.02 -13.28 17.18
N VAL A 20 -7.35 -12.22 17.92
CA VAL A 20 -8.55 -12.21 18.77
C VAL A 20 -9.77 -12.01 17.86
N LEU A 21 -9.91 -12.90 16.88
CA LEU A 21 -11.11 -13.26 16.15
C LEU A 21 -10.77 -14.56 15.41
N GLU A 22 -10.70 -15.70 16.11
CA GLU A 22 -11.06 -16.97 15.50
C GLU A 22 -12.58 -17.19 15.68
N PRO A 23 -13.45 -16.65 14.79
CA PRO A 23 -14.75 -17.26 14.63
C PRO A 23 -14.55 -18.61 13.95
N VAL A 24 -15.43 -19.55 14.27
CA VAL A 24 -15.53 -20.85 13.62
C VAL A 24 -15.60 -20.64 12.09
N GLY A 25 -14.51 -20.87 11.35
CA GLY A 25 -14.44 -20.58 9.90
C GLY A 25 -13.10 -20.10 9.31
N GLY A 26 -12.01 -20.03 10.08
CA GLY A 26 -10.69 -19.56 9.61
C GLY A 26 -10.49 -18.05 9.77
N ARG A 27 -9.27 -17.56 9.51
CA ARG A 27 -8.84 -16.16 9.70
C ARG A 27 -9.78 -15.15 9.02
N ALA A 28 -10.03 -14.00 9.64
CA ALA A 28 -10.83 -12.94 9.03
C ALA A 28 -10.13 -12.35 7.79
N VAL A 29 -10.93 -11.85 6.84
CA VAL A 29 -10.44 -11.01 5.74
C VAL A 29 -10.64 -9.56 6.13
N THR A 30 -9.64 -8.71 5.92
CA THR A 30 -9.67 -7.31 6.35
C THR A 30 -9.78 -6.32 5.19
N TYR A 31 -10.22 -5.10 5.50
CA TYR A 31 -10.25 -3.95 4.58
C TYR A 31 -10.21 -2.64 5.37
N SER A 32 -9.83 -1.52 4.76
CA SER A 32 -10.02 -0.19 5.34
C SER A 32 -11.00 0.63 4.50
N ARG A 33 -11.76 1.54 5.14
CA ARG A 33 -12.54 2.56 4.42
C ARG A 33 -11.62 3.71 4.07
N SER A 34 -11.29 3.86 2.81
CA SER A 34 -10.26 4.78 2.34
C SER A 34 -10.82 5.90 1.46
N ILE A 35 -10.14 7.04 1.50
CA ILE A 35 -10.31 8.12 0.54
C ILE A 35 -8.94 8.61 0.09
N THR A 36 -8.80 8.86 -1.21
CA THR A 36 -7.51 9.25 -1.80
C THR A 36 -7.37 10.77 -1.83
N LEU A 37 -6.21 11.26 -1.37
CA LEU A 37 -5.74 12.62 -1.59
C LEU A 37 -4.55 12.55 -2.54
N VAL A 38 -4.74 12.98 -3.79
CA VAL A 38 -3.62 13.13 -4.72
C VAL A 38 -2.91 14.43 -4.40
N LEU A 39 -1.71 14.34 -3.81
CA LEU A 39 -0.88 15.50 -3.51
C LEU A 39 -0.37 16.19 -4.77
N THR A 40 -0.10 15.40 -5.81
CA THR A 40 0.21 15.85 -7.17
C THR A 40 0.27 14.65 -8.11
N HIS A 41 -0.20 14.80 -9.34
CA HIS A 41 0.00 13.83 -10.42
C HIS A 41 1.35 14.03 -11.14
N ASP A 42 2.06 15.13 -10.85
CA ASP A 42 3.34 15.45 -11.47
C ASP A 42 4.41 14.43 -11.09
N CYS A 43 5.05 13.87 -12.12
CA CYS A 43 6.09 12.87 -11.95
C CYS A 43 7.17 13.04 -13.03
N PRO A 44 8.46 13.19 -12.66
CA PRO A 44 9.57 13.22 -13.61
C PRO A 44 9.80 11.88 -14.32
N TRP A 45 9.13 10.79 -13.92
CA TRP A 45 9.37 9.43 -14.46
C TRP A 45 8.25 8.97 -15.39
N HIS A 46 8.61 8.37 -16.52
CA HIS A 46 7.68 8.11 -17.63
C HIS A 46 7.34 6.62 -17.75
N CYS A 47 6.83 6.05 -16.67
CA CYS A 47 6.44 4.64 -16.62
C CYS A 47 5.27 4.37 -17.57
N ARG A 48 5.49 3.60 -18.64
CA ARG A 48 4.49 3.31 -19.67
C ARG A 48 3.30 2.51 -19.15
N TYR A 49 3.43 1.75 -18.06
CA TYR A 49 2.28 1.09 -17.45
C TYR A 49 1.38 2.05 -16.67
N CYS A 50 1.91 3.20 -16.25
CA CYS A 50 1.25 4.13 -15.36
C CYS A 50 0.37 5.11 -16.15
N GLY A 51 -0.92 5.15 -15.82
CA GLY A 51 -1.85 6.18 -16.31
C GLY A 51 -2.13 7.32 -15.34
N PHE A 52 -1.49 7.30 -14.16
CA PHE A 52 -1.67 8.30 -13.09
C PHE A 52 -0.89 9.59 -13.33
N ARG A 53 0.25 9.51 -14.03
CA ARG A 53 1.11 10.68 -14.27
C ARG A 53 0.42 11.71 -15.17
N SER A 54 0.56 12.98 -14.82
CA SER A 54 0.36 14.12 -15.72
C SER A 54 1.55 15.09 -15.66
N ASP A 55 1.49 16.17 -16.45
CA ASP A 55 2.50 17.22 -16.53
C ASP A 55 1.86 18.57 -16.23
N GLY A 56 2.33 19.27 -15.20
CA GLY A 56 1.98 20.66 -14.93
C GLY A 56 0.65 20.87 -14.21
N GLU A 57 0.15 19.90 -13.44
CA GLU A 57 -1.04 20.09 -12.61
C GLU A 57 -0.74 20.87 -11.33
N GLY A 58 0.45 20.67 -10.76
CA GLY A 58 0.87 21.31 -9.52
C GLY A 58 0.48 20.51 -8.27
N LEU A 59 0.53 21.17 -7.13
CA LEU A 59 0.21 20.57 -5.84
C LEU A 59 -1.29 20.65 -5.53
N LEU A 60 -1.77 19.71 -4.72
CA LEU A 60 -3.12 19.74 -4.16
C LEU A 60 -3.41 21.11 -3.53
N SER A 61 -4.48 21.74 -4.00
CA SER A 61 -4.92 23.03 -3.47
C SER A 61 -5.60 22.87 -2.11
N ASP A 62 -5.52 23.90 -1.27
CA ASP A 62 -6.15 23.87 0.06
C ASP A 62 -7.67 23.70 -0.05
N GLY A 63 -8.31 24.34 -1.04
CA GLY A 63 -9.75 24.23 -1.27
C GLY A 63 -10.18 22.80 -1.62
N GLU A 64 -9.40 22.11 -2.45
CA GLU A 64 -9.66 20.73 -2.83
C GLU A 64 -9.36 19.74 -1.69
N MET A 65 -8.27 19.96 -0.96
CA MET A 65 -7.97 19.21 0.27
C MET A 65 -9.14 19.28 1.26
N GLU A 66 -9.66 20.48 1.54
CA GLU A 66 -10.80 20.66 2.45
C GLU A 66 -12.09 20.05 1.90
N ARG A 67 -12.29 20.04 0.57
CA ARG A 67 -13.42 19.38 -0.08
C ARG A 67 -13.37 17.86 0.15
N ILE A 68 -12.21 17.24 -0.11
CA ILE A 68 -12.00 15.80 0.07
C ILE A 68 -12.14 15.41 1.55
N ILE A 69 -11.59 16.21 2.48
CA ILE A 69 -11.72 15.95 3.93
C ILE A 69 -13.19 15.97 4.37
N ARG A 70 -14.00 16.93 3.89
CA ARG A 70 -15.44 16.95 4.19
C ARG A 70 -16.16 15.72 3.64
N GLU A 71 -15.82 15.30 2.43
CA GLU A 71 -16.35 14.08 1.80
C GLU A 71 -15.97 12.83 2.63
N ALA A 72 -14.72 12.75 3.09
CA ALA A 72 -14.21 11.69 3.94
C ALA A 72 -15.03 11.55 5.24
N GLN A 73 -15.31 12.66 5.90
CA GLN A 73 -16.08 12.69 7.14
C GLN A 73 -17.53 12.27 6.92
N GLN A 74 -18.14 12.70 5.81
CA GLN A 74 -19.52 12.34 5.46
C GLN A 74 -19.68 10.86 5.09
N GLY A 75 -18.72 10.29 4.37
CA GLY A 75 -18.73 8.87 4.00
C GLY A 75 -18.13 7.93 5.06
N GLY A 76 -17.59 8.49 6.15
CA GLY A 76 -17.05 7.72 7.27
C GLY A 76 -15.73 7.01 6.95
N ALA A 77 -14.86 7.61 6.13
CA ALA A 77 -13.51 7.11 5.91
C ALA A 77 -12.75 6.99 7.24
N ARG A 78 -11.82 6.04 7.27
CA ARG A 78 -10.82 5.90 8.33
C ARG A 78 -9.44 6.20 7.77
N GLU A 79 -9.13 5.67 6.61
CA GLU A 79 -7.87 5.89 5.91
C GLU A 79 -7.92 7.15 5.04
N ALA A 80 -6.87 7.95 5.14
CA ALA A 80 -6.54 8.97 4.14
C ALA A 80 -5.32 8.47 3.36
N LEU A 81 -5.55 7.99 2.13
CA LEU A 81 -4.49 7.54 1.23
C LEU A 81 -3.90 8.75 0.51
N LEU A 82 -2.72 9.21 0.94
CA LEU A 82 -2.02 10.33 0.32
C LEU A 82 -1.07 9.77 -0.74
N ILE A 83 -1.28 10.13 -2.00
CA ILE A 83 -0.45 9.66 -3.12
C ILE A 83 0.19 10.79 -3.90
N SER A 84 1.33 10.52 -4.51
CA SER A 84 1.97 11.45 -5.44
C SER A 84 2.70 10.74 -6.57
N GLY A 85 3.09 11.50 -7.59
CA GLY A 85 4.20 11.10 -8.45
C GLY A 85 5.49 10.88 -7.66
N GLU A 86 6.51 10.33 -8.31
CA GLU A 86 7.77 10.00 -7.65
C GLU A 86 8.73 11.17 -7.68
N ARG A 87 9.18 11.67 -6.53
CA ARG A 87 10.10 12.83 -6.45
C ARG A 87 9.59 14.11 -7.17
N PRO A 88 8.33 14.54 -6.97
CA PRO A 88 7.78 15.71 -7.65
C PRO A 88 8.51 17.01 -7.27
N GLY A 89 9.05 17.11 -6.05
CA GLY A 89 9.83 18.27 -5.60
C GLY A 89 11.15 18.51 -6.35
N GLY A 90 11.55 17.62 -7.26
CA GLY A 90 12.66 17.85 -8.19
C GLY A 90 12.27 18.64 -9.45
N MET A 91 10.97 18.86 -9.68
CA MET A 91 10.47 19.55 -10.88
C MET A 91 10.42 21.07 -10.63
N PRO A 92 10.93 21.91 -11.56
CA PRO A 92 11.03 23.36 -11.34
C PRO A 92 9.70 24.05 -10.96
N HIS A 93 8.60 23.73 -11.64
CA HIS A 93 7.31 24.37 -11.36
C HIS A 93 6.74 23.96 -10.00
N ILE A 94 7.02 22.74 -9.54
CA ILE A 94 6.65 22.29 -8.18
C ILE A 94 7.50 23.02 -7.14
N GLN A 95 8.80 23.22 -7.38
CA GLN A 95 9.67 23.97 -6.47
C GLN A 95 9.22 25.43 -6.34
N GLU A 96 8.87 26.07 -7.45
CA GLU A 96 8.32 27.43 -7.49
C GLU A 96 6.99 27.51 -6.72
N GLU A 97 6.10 26.52 -6.90
CA GLU A 97 4.84 26.47 -6.18
C GLU A 97 5.01 26.27 -4.67
N LEU A 98 5.89 25.34 -4.26
CA LEU A 98 6.23 25.11 -2.85
C LEU A 98 6.73 26.41 -2.20
N ALA A 99 7.69 27.09 -2.83
CA ALA A 99 8.24 28.34 -2.32
C ALA A 99 7.16 29.44 -2.24
N ARG A 100 6.32 29.58 -3.27
CA ARG A 100 5.20 30.54 -3.29
C ARG A 100 4.20 30.28 -2.17
N ARG A 101 3.98 29.01 -1.81
CA ARG A 101 3.07 28.58 -0.73
C ARG A 101 3.76 28.54 0.65
N GLY A 102 5.06 28.84 0.73
CA GLY A 102 5.82 28.91 1.97
C GLY A 102 6.33 27.57 2.50
N TYR A 103 6.36 26.52 1.67
CA TYR A 103 6.94 25.22 2.02
C TYR A 103 8.41 25.14 1.60
N GLY A 104 9.27 24.60 2.45
CA GLY A 104 10.69 24.39 2.17
C GLY A 104 10.97 23.23 1.22
N ASP A 105 10.16 22.17 1.28
CA ASP A 105 10.21 21.05 0.33
C ASP A 105 8.85 20.33 0.22
N PHE A 106 8.79 19.34 -0.69
CA PHE A 106 7.60 18.53 -0.89
C PHE A 106 7.19 17.73 0.37
N TRP A 107 8.16 17.35 1.21
CA TRP A 107 7.90 16.54 2.39
C TRP A 107 7.27 17.36 3.51
N GLU A 108 7.63 18.64 3.63
CA GLU A 108 6.95 19.59 4.50
C GLU A 108 5.48 19.77 4.08
N PHE A 109 5.24 19.91 2.77
CA PHE A 109 3.87 19.96 2.23
C PHE A 109 3.10 18.66 2.52
N ALA A 110 3.67 17.49 2.24
CA ALA A 110 3.03 16.19 2.51
C ALA A 110 2.72 16.01 4.00
N ASN A 111 3.64 16.41 4.89
CA ASN A 111 3.43 16.42 6.34
C ASN A 111 2.26 17.32 6.75
N ARG A 112 2.17 18.52 6.15
CA ARG A 112 1.07 19.46 6.44
C ARG A 112 -0.29 18.89 6.05
N VAL A 113 -0.37 18.22 4.89
CA VAL A 113 -1.62 17.54 4.47
C VAL A 113 -1.92 16.35 5.38
N GLY A 114 -0.92 15.55 5.74
CA GLY A 114 -1.07 14.43 6.68
C GLY A 114 -1.56 14.89 8.06
N GLU A 115 -0.98 15.96 8.61
CA GLU A 115 -1.43 16.61 9.84
C GLU A 115 -2.88 17.07 9.74
N ARG A 116 -3.25 17.74 8.65
CA ARG A 116 -4.62 18.20 8.45
C ARG A 116 -5.64 17.05 8.38
N CYS A 117 -5.28 15.94 7.73
CA CYS A 117 -6.07 14.70 7.75
C CYS A 117 -6.19 14.13 9.17
N ALA A 118 -5.11 14.16 9.95
CA ALA A 118 -5.10 13.72 11.34
C ALA A 118 -6.08 14.52 12.22
N GLU A 119 -6.07 15.86 12.09
CA GLU A 119 -6.99 16.79 12.75
C GLU A 119 -8.46 16.51 12.38
N ALA A 120 -8.71 16.05 11.15
CA ALA A 120 -10.04 15.67 10.69
C ALA A 120 -10.52 14.31 11.21
N GLY A 121 -9.69 13.57 11.96
CA GLY A 121 -10.01 12.25 12.49
C GLY A 121 -9.64 11.08 11.57
N LEU A 122 -8.94 11.33 10.46
CA LEU A 122 -8.45 10.29 9.54
C LEU A 122 -7.08 9.76 9.98
N PHE A 123 -6.70 8.61 9.44
CA PHE A 123 -5.41 7.95 9.63
C PHE A 123 -4.62 8.00 8.32
N PRO A 124 -3.57 8.84 8.21
CA PRO A 124 -2.83 9.01 6.96
C PRO A 124 -1.96 7.81 6.61
N HIS A 125 -2.09 7.33 5.38
CA HIS A 125 -1.20 6.36 4.74
C HIS A 125 -0.55 7.01 3.50
N GLY A 126 0.78 7.03 3.43
CA GLY A 126 1.51 7.73 2.37
C GLY A 126 2.08 6.80 1.29
N ASN A 127 1.83 7.08 0.01
CA ASN A 127 2.48 6.42 -1.12
C ASN A 127 3.13 7.46 -2.04
N PHE A 128 4.40 7.75 -1.77
CA PHE A 128 5.15 8.86 -2.40
C PHE A 128 6.30 8.39 -3.31
N GLY A 129 6.37 7.09 -3.60
CA GLY A 129 7.53 6.49 -4.27
C GLY A 129 8.78 6.46 -3.38
N ARG A 130 9.97 6.49 -4.00
CA ARG A 130 11.24 6.28 -3.30
C ARG A 130 11.61 7.44 -2.40
N MET A 131 11.72 7.15 -1.10
CA MET A 131 12.19 8.06 -0.07
C MET A 131 13.55 7.61 0.50
N THR A 132 14.30 8.54 1.05
CA THR A 132 15.49 8.30 1.88
C THR A 132 15.06 8.06 3.33
N GLU A 133 15.97 7.55 4.15
CA GLU A 133 15.70 7.30 5.57
C GLU A 133 15.38 8.60 6.32
N GLU A 134 16.11 9.67 6.03
CA GLU A 134 15.91 10.99 6.65
C GLU A 134 14.52 11.56 6.31
N GLU A 135 14.07 11.40 5.06
CA GLU A 135 12.74 11.81 4.62
C GLU A 135 11.64 10.99 5.31
N LEU A 136 11.85 9.67 5.45
CA LEU A 136 10.90 8.79 6.14
C LEU A 136 10.80 9.11 7.62
N VAL A 137 11.93 9.38 8.30
CA VAL A 137 11.94 9.83 9.70
C VAL A 137 11.19 11.15 9.86
N ARG A 138 11.33 12.09 8.91
CA ARG A 138 10.58 13.36 8.92
C ARG A 138 9.08 13.19 8.73
N LEU A 139 8.64 12.21 7.93
CA LEU A 139 7.23 11.95 7.65
C LEU A 139 6.57 11.12 8.75
N ARG A 140 7.27 10.11 9.28
CA ARG A 140 6.72 9.10 10.21
C ARG A 140 5.80 9.67 11.31
N PRO A 141 6.10 10.80 11.97
CA PRO A 141 5.19 11.34 12.99
C PRO A 141 3.77 11.63 12.48
N ASN A 142 3.56 11.96 11.20
CA ASN A 142 2.24 12.32 10.65
C ASN A 142 1.54 11.18 9.89
N PHE A 143 2.17 10.01 9.75
CA PHE A 143 1.65 8.90 8.96
C PHE A 143 1.65 7.61 9.79
N VAL A 144 0.53 6.89 9.82
CA VAL A 144 0.46 5.61 10.55
C VAL A 144 1.11 4.46 9.79
N SER A 145 1.20 4.59 8.47
CA SER A 145 1.92 3.69 7.59
C SER A 145 2.26 4.40 6.29
N MET A 146 3.19 3.84 5.53
CA MET A 146 3.51 4.30 4.18
C MET A 146 3.68 3.10 3.25
N GLY A 147 3.82 3.32 1.96
CA GLY A 147 3.99 2.22 1.03
C GLY A 147 4.68 2.59 -0.27
N MET A 148 5.25 1.58 -0.89
CA MET A 148 5.89 1.68 -2.20
C MET A 148 6.02 0.29 -2.80
N MET A 149 5.50 0.08 -4.01
CA MET A 149 5.61 -1.20 -4.73
C MET A 149 7.04 -1.50 -5.18
N LEU A 150 7.46 -2.76 -5.14
CA LEU A 150 8.65 -3.23 -5.86
C LEU A 150 8.37 -3.37 -7.36
N GLU A 151 7.12 -3.69 -7.73
CA GLU A 151 6.66 -4.04 -9.08
C GLU A 151 7.23 -5.35 -9.62
N SER A 152 8.56 -5.44 -9.74
CA SER A 152 9.32 -6.60 -10.22
C SER A 152 10.78 -6.48 -9.81
N VAL A 153 11.48 -7.60 -9.70
CA VAL A 153 12.95 -7.66 -9.54
C VAL A 153 13.75 -7.41 -10.82
N ARG A 154 13.08 -7.11 -11.93
CA ARG A 154 13.75 -6.81 -13.20
C ARG A 154 13.62 -5.33 -13.55
N ASP A 155 14.70 -4.75 -14.06
CA ASP A 155 14.66 -3.42 -14.67
C ASP A 155 13.96 -3.51 -16.04
N HIS A 156 12.73 -3.04 -16.13
CA HIS A 156 11.98 -2.97 -17.39
C HIS A 156 12.28 -1.65 -18.10
N SER A 157 13.49 -1.52 -18.65
CA SER A 157 14.00 -0.23 -19.17
C SER A 157 13.17 0.34 -20.32
N GLU A 158 12.55 -0.51 -21.15
CA GLU A 158 11.63 -0.11 -22.21
C GLU A 158 10.24 0.34 -21.71
N CYS A 159 9.89 0.00 -20.47
CA CYS A 159 8.61 0.32 -19.84
C CYS A 159 8.73 1.49 -18.86
N ALA A 160 9.73 1.45 -17.97
CA ALA A 160 9.95 2.42 -16.92
C ALA A 160 11.46 2.70 -16.78
N PRO A 161 12.07 3.45 -17.73
CA PRO A 161 13.52 3.60 -17.81
C PRO A 161 14.15 4.18 -16.55
N GLU A 162 13.44 5.07 -15.85
CA GLU A 162 13.90 5.73 -14.62
C GLU A 162 13.72 4.86 -13.37
N LYS A 163 12.78 3.90 -13.37
CA LYS A 163 12.52 3.02 -12.22
C LYS A 163 13.52 1.88 -12.18
N LYS A 164 14.55 2.03 -11.35
CA LYS A 164 15.54 0.99 -11.08
C LYS A 164 15.18 0.15 -9.87
N VAL A 165 15.25 -1.16 -10.01
CA VAL A 165 14.99 -2.14 -8.92
C VAL A 165 15.85 -1.86 -7.71
N ALA A 166 17.15 -1.60 -7.92
CA ALA A 166 18.08 -1.26 -6.83
C ALA A 166 17.61 -0.04 -6.02
N GLY A 167 17.02 0.97 -6.68
CA GLY A 167 16.47 2.14 -6.00
C GLY A 167 15.20 1.83 -5.20
N ARG A 168 14.35 0.91 -5.68
CA ARG A 168 13.16 0.45 -4.94
C ARG A 168 13.57 -0.35 -3.71
N ILE A 169 14.51 -1.28 -3.85
CA ILE A 169 15.08 -2.06 -2.73
C ILE A 169 15.66 -1.11 -1.68
N ALA A 170 16.52 -0.16 -2.08
CA ALA A 170 17.12 0.80 -1.15
C ALA A 170 16.08 1.64 -0.40
N GLY A 171 14.99 2.04 -1.07
CA GLY A 171 13.89 2.79 -0.45
C GLY A 171 13.12 1.96 0.58
N MET A 172 12.89 0.68 0.31
CA MET A 172 12.25 -0.23 1.27
C MET A 172 13.16 -0.52 2.47
N GLU A 173 14.45 -0.78 2.25
CA GLU A 173 15.40 -0.93 3.36
C GLU A 173 15.49 0.35 4.21
N ALA A 174 15.41 1.54 3.60
CA ALA A 174 15.32 2.81 4.33
C ALA A 174 14.06 2.92 5.19
N ALA A 175 12.89 2.45 4.71
CA ALA A 175 11.67 2.38 5.52
C ALA A 175 11.82 1.43 6.72
N GLY A 176 12.52 0.32 6.51
CA GLY A 176 12.91 -0.60 7.57
C GLY A 176 13.74 0.06 8.67
N ARG A 177 14.78 0.82 8.30
CA ARG A 177 15.65 1.52 9.25
C ARG A 177 14.95 2.68 9.96
N ALA A 178 14.10 3.41 9.24
CA ALA A 178 13.23 4.46 9.79
C ALA A 178 12.05 3.90 10.63
N LYS A 179 11.94 2.57 10.74
CA LYS A 179 10.90 1.87 11.51
C LYS A 179 9.47 2.24 11.07
N VAL A 180 9.25 2.44 9.78
CA VAL A 180 7.92 2.81 9.26
C VAL A 180 7.11 1.54 8.95
N PRO A 181 5.88 1.36 9.46
CA PRO A 181 4.98 0.31 9.00
C PRO A 181 4.73 0.46 7.50
N PHE A 182 5.04 -0.58 6.72
CA PHE A 182 5.19 -0.41 5.29
C PHE A 182 4.39 -1.42 4.48
N THR A 183 3.70 -0.94 3.44
CA THR A 183 3.09 -1.78 2.40
C THR A 183 3.99 -1.80 1.18
N SER A 184 4.29 -2.99 0.67
CA SER A 184 4.96 -3.15 -0.64
C SER A 184 4.19 -4.16 -1.47
N GLY A 185 4.75 -4.62 -2.58
CA GLY A 185 4.09 -5.57 -3.46
C GLY A 185 4.69 -5.65 -4.84
N ILE A 186 4.05 -6.47 -5.67
CA ILE A 186 4.45 -6.78 -7.04
C ILE A 186 3.29 -6.51 -8.01
N LEU A 187 3.63 -6.16 -9.25
CA LEU A 187 2.67 -6.14 -10.34
C LEU A 187 2.67 -7.51 -11.03
N VAL A 188 1.48 -8.00 -11.36
CA VAL A 188 1.28 -9.26 -12.09
C VAL A 188 0.41 -9.07 -13.34
N GLY A 189 0.66 -9.85 -14.38
CA GLY A 189 -0.04 -9.78 -15.66
C GLY A 189 0.41 -8.62 -16.55
N TRP A 190 1.66 -8.20 -16.46
CA TRP A 190 2.23 -7.11 -17.27
C TRP A 190 3.41 -7.51 -18.16
N GLY A 191 3.74 -8.81 -18.21
CA GLY A 191 4.75 -9.37 -19.11
C GLY A 191 5.82 -10.21 -18.41
N GLU A 192 5.75 -10.28 -17.08
CA GLU A 192 6.61 -11.08 -16.22
C GLU A 192 6.24 -12.58 -16.22
N SER A 193 7.21 -13.45 -15.93
CA SER A 193 6.99 -14.88 -15.74
C SER A 193 6.69 -15.22 -14.28
N GLN A 194 6.08 -16.38 -14.02
CA GLN A 194 5.85 -16.88 -12.65
C GLN A 194 7.13 -16.90 -11.80
N ALA A 195 8.24 -17.37 -12.38
CA ALA A 195 9.55 -17.35 -11.70
C ALA A 195 9.98 -15.92 -11.29
N SER A 196 9.71 -14.91 -12.14
CA SER A 196 10.01 -13.51 -11.80
C SER A 196 9.11 -12.97 -10.69
N ARG A 197 7.86 -13.44 -10.58
CA ARG A 197 6.95 -13.06 -9.50
C ARG A 197 7.42 -13.63 -8.17
N LEU A 198 7.71 -14.93 -8.13
CA LEU A 198 8.24 -15.61 -6.95
C LEU A 198 9.56 -15.00 -6.48
N GLN A 199 10.49 -14.73 -7.40
CA GLN A 199 11.74 -14.04 -7.06
C GLN A 199 11.50 -12.63 -6.48
N SER A 200 10.46 -11.93 -6.95
CA SER A 200 10.11 -10.61 -6.41
C SER A 200 9.57 -10.69 -4.99
N LEU A 201 8.75 -11.69 -4.70
CA LEU A 201 8.26 -11.97 -3.35
C LEU A 201 9.39 -12.42 -2.42
N GLU A 202 10.33 -13.24 -2.90
CA GLU A 202 11.52 -13.66 -2.13
C GLU A 202 12.36 -12.44 -1.70
N VAL A 203 12.63 -11.51 -2.62
CA VAL A 203 13.36 -10.26 -2.29
C VAL A 203 12.62 -9.43 -1.25
N LEU A 204 11.29 -9.32 -1.34
CA LEU A 204 10.49 -8.62 -0.33
C LEU A 204 10.57 -9.32 1.04
N ALA A 205 10.53 -10.64 1.06
CA ALA A 205 10.65 -11.42 2.29
C ALA A 205 12.05 -11.29 2.91
N GLU A 206 13.12 -11.27 2.11
CA GLU A 206 14.48 -11.01 2.58
C GLU A 206 14.59 -9.62 3.22
N ILE A 207 14.04 -8.59 2.57
CA ILE A 207 13.99 -7.22 3.11
C ILE A 207 13.20 -7.18 4.43
N HIS A 208 12.04 -7.85 4.48
CA HIS A 208 11.25 -7.95 5.71
C HIS A 208 12.03 -8.68 6.81
N SER A 209 12.72 -9.78 6.52
CA SER A 209 13.46 -10.54 7.53
C SER A 209 14.57 -9.74 8.23
N LYS A 210 15.16 -8.76 7.54
CA LYS A 210 16.19 -7.88 8.07
C LYS A 210 15.63 -6.78 8.96
N HIS A 211 14.42 -6.32 8.67
CA HIS A 211 13.91 -5.04 9.20
C HIS A 211 12.60 -5.16 9.98
N GLY A 212 11.72 -6.09 9.62
CA GLY A 212 10.42 -6.38 10.23
C GLY A 212 9.28 -5.44 9.86
N HIS A 213 9.51 -4.51 8.93
CA HIS A 213 8.65 -3.35 8.68
C HIS A 213 7.48 -3.60 7.73
N LEU A 214 7.56 -4.62 6.85
CA LEU A 214 6.41 -4.96 5.99
C LEU A 214 5.27 -5.49 6.85
N GLN A 215 4.12 -4.82 6.80
CA GLN A 215 2.87 -5.28 7.45
C GLN A 215 1.94 -6.00 6.46
N GLU A 216 2.15 -5.74 5.17
CA GLU A 216 1.32 -6.22 4.07
C GLU A 216 2.14 -6.26 2.77
N ILE A 217 1.84 -7.25 1.94
CA ILE A 217 2.19 -7.23 0.52
C ILE A 217 0.96 -7.14 -0.37
N LEU A 218 1.14 -6.48 -1.50
CA LEU A 218 0.14 -6.37 -2.54
C LEU A 218 0.51 -7.22 -3.76
N ILE A 219 -0.32 -8.20 -4.11
CA ILE A 219 -0.19 -8.92 -5.39
C ILE A 219 -1.18 -8.27 -6.37
N GLN A 220 -0.74 -7.18 -7.01
CA GLN A 220 -1.62 -6.34 -7.80
C GLN A 220 -1.63 -6.76 -9.25
N ARG A 221 -2.81 -7.13 -9.76
CA ARG A 221 -3.00 -7.30 -11.20
C ARG A 221 -2.87 -5.98 -11.94
N TYR A 222 -2.02 -5.95 -12.95
CA TYR A 222 -1.95 -4.86 -13.90
C TYR A 222 -3.18 -4.84 -14.81
N VAL A 223 -3.88 -3.72 -14.81
CA VAL A 223 -5.03 -3.46 -15.66
C VAL A 223 -4.76 -2.15 -16.40
N PRO A 224 -4.39 -2.20 -17.70
CA PRO A 224 -4.17 -0.99 -18.48
C PRO A 224 -5.39 -0.07 -18.45
N ASN A 225 -5.15 1.23 -18.38
CA ASN A 225 -6.17 2.27 -18.50
C ASN A 225 -5.85 3.21 -19.67
N ALA A 226 -6.65 4.27 -19.87
CA ALA A 226 -6.48 5.19 -21.00
C ALA A 226 -5.13 5.95 -20.99
N GLY A 227 -4.53 6.13 -19.81
CA GLY A 227 -3.20 6.73 -19.65
C GLY A 227 -2.06 5.74 -19.91
N SER A 228 -2.30 4.44 -19.79
CA SER A 228 -1.29 3.42 -20.03
C SER A 228 -0.86 3.34 -21.50
N ARG A 229 0.42 3.05 -21.72
CA ARG A 229 1.09 2.80 -23.01
C ARG A 229 1.80 1.44 -23.06
N TRP A 230 1.64 0.65 -22.01
CA TRP A 230 2.15 -0.71 -21.87
C TRP A 230 0.99 -1.71 -21.97
N SER A 231 1.14 -2.73 -22.81
CA SER A 231 0.11 -3.75 -22.98
C SER A 231 0.02 -4.66 -21.76
N ALA A 232 -1.18 -5.16 -21.47
CA ALA A 232 -1.33 -6.26 -20.51
C ALA A 232 -0.61 -7.51 -21.03
N GLY A 233 0.03 -8.24 -20.13
CA GLY A 233 0.50 -9.60 -20.36
C GLY A 233 -0.58 -10.63 -20.00
N VAL A 234 -0.17 -11.90 -19.92
CA VAL A 234 -1.04 -12.98 -19.46
C VAL A 234 -1.22 -12.84 -17.96
N ALA A 235 -2.46 -12.65 -17.52
CA ALA A 235 -2.79 -12.63 -16.09
C ALA A 235 -2.47 -13.99 -15.45
N PRO A 236 -1.97 -14.03 -14.20
CA PRO A 236 -1.76 -15.29 -13.51
C PRO A 236 -3.05 -16.12 -13.44
N THR A 237 -2.89 -17.43 -13.56
CA THR A 237 -3.91 -18.42 -13.23
C THR A 237 -4.15 -18.45 -11.72
N LEU A 238 -5.29 -19.00 -11.29
CA LEU A 238 -5.58 -19.16 -9.86
C LEU A 238 -4.53 -20.03 -9.15
N SER A 239 -3.99 -21.04 -9.85
CA SER A 239 -2.92 -21.89 -9.32
C SER A 239 -1.61 -21.11 -9.13
N GLU A 240 -1.26 -20.22 -10.07
CA GLU A 240 -0.09 -19.35 -9.93
C GLU A 240 -0.24 -18.33 -8.80
N TYR A 241 -1.45 -17.80 -8.58
CA TYR A 241 -1.74 -16.99 -7.39
C TYR A 241 -1.57 -17.79 -6.11
N ALA A 242 -2.18 -18.98 -6.01
CA ALA A 242 -2.06 -19.83 -4.83
C ALA A 242 -0.59 -20.18 -4.53
N GLU A 243 0.22 -20.48 -5.55
CA GLU A 243 1.65 -20.71 -5.41
C GLU A 243 2.39 -19.48 -4.85
N MET A 244 2.12 -18.28 -5.38
CA MET A 244 2.70 -17.04 -4.87
C MET A 244 2.32 -16.77 -3.41
N MET A 245 1.06 -16.99 -3.06
CA MET A 245 0.53 -16.74 -1.71
C MET A 245 1.10 -17.73 -0.71
N GLN A 246 1.16 -19.02 -1.05
CA GLN A 246 1.79 -20.05 -0.22
C GLN A 246 3.28 -19.76 0.01
N ALA A 247 4.02 -19.45 -1.07
CA ALA A 247 5.43 -19.10 -0.95
C ALA A 247 5.65 -17.88 -0.05
N TRP A 248 4.81 -16.85 -0.17
CA TRP A 248 4.86 -15.70 0.71
C TRP A 248 4.62 -16.06 2.18
N ARG A 249 3.61 -16.89 2.47
CA ARG A 249 3.34 -17.34 3.84
C ARG A 249 4.51 -18.10 4.44
N ASP A 250 5.20 -18.92 3.65
CA ASP A 250 6.38 -19.67 4.08
C ASP A 250 7.58 -18.75 4.36
N TRP A 251 7.76 -17.70 3.56
CA TRP A 251 8.91 -16.79 3.69
C TRP A 251 8.70 -15.64 4.68
N ALA A 252 7.47 -15.15 4.83
CA ALA A 252 7.14 -14.00 5.67
C ALA A 252 5.89 -14.29 6.53
N PRO A 253 5.97 -15.25 7.46
CA PRO A 253 4.84 -15.62 8.31
C PRO A 253 4.36 -14.41 9.12
N GLY A 254 3.04 -14.18 9.12
CA GLY A 254 2.39 -13.07 9.83
C GLY A 254 2.24 -11.78 9.03
N VAL A 255 2.85 -11.65 7.85
CA VAL A 255 2.65 -10.49 6.97
C VAL A 255 1.44 -10.72 6.06
N ALA A 256 0.50 -9.78 6.05
CA ALA A 256 -0.76 -9.93 5.32
C ALA A 256 -0.59 -9.95 3.80
N ILE A 257 -1.44 -10.71 3.11
CA ILE A 257 -1.54 -10.70 1.65
C ILE A 257 -2.78 -9.91 1.23
N GLN A 258 -2.59 -8.80 0.51
CA GLN A 258 -3.65 -8.00 -0.08
C GLN A 258 -3.83 -8.31 -1.58
N ILE A 259 -5.08 -8.43 -2.01
CA ILE A 259 -5.48 -8.48 -3.44
C ILE A 259 -6.66 -7.50 -3.64
N PRO A 260 -6.50 -6.44 -4.46
CA PRO A 260 -7.58 -5.49 -4.73
C PRO A 260 -8.71 -6.15 -5.54
N PRO A 261 -9.94 -6.28 -5.01
CA PRO A 261 -11.04 -6.95 -5.70
C PRO A 261 -11.53 -6.22 -6.96
N ASN A 262 -11.31 -4.91 -7.08
CA ASN A 262 -11.63 -4.14 -8.29
C ASN A 262 -10.66 -4.43 -9.46
N LEU A 263 -9.47 -4.96 -9.18
CA LEU A 263 -8.45 -5.29 -10.19
C LEU A 263 -8.37 -6.79 -10.48
N GLU A 264 -8.66 -7.65 -9.50
CA GLU A 264 -8.75 -9.10 -9.68
C GLU A 264 -10.19 -9.60 -9.45
N PRO A 265 -11.02 -9.74 -10.50
CA PRO A 265 -12.42 -10.14 -10.35
C PRO A 265 -12.61 -11.56 -9.80
N ARG A 266 -11.55 -12.39 -9.81
CA ARG A 266 -11.58 -13.77 -9.29
C ARG A 266 -11.15 -13.86 -7.83
N TRP A 267 -11.01 -12.73 -7.11
CA TRP A 267 -10.56 -12.69 -5.71
C TRP A 267 -11.35 -13.63 -4.77
N VAL A 268 -12.64 -13.87 -5.05
CA VAL A 268 -13.50 -14.79 -4.27
C VAL A 268 -12.95 -16.23 -4.29
N ASP A 269 -12.31 -16.65 -5.38
CA ASP A 269 -11.70 -17.98 -5.49
C ASP A 269 -10.34 -18.05 -4.75
N LEU A 270 -9.74 -16.90 -4.45
CA LEU A 270 -8.49 -16.76 -3.70
C LEU A 270 -8.72 -16.57 -2.20
N LEU A 271 -9.98 -16.48 -1.74
CA LEU A 271 -10.36 -16.18 -0.35
C LEU A 271 -9.77 -17.11 0.72
N HIS A 272 -9.38 -18.32 0.34
CA HIS A 272 -8.75 -19.29 1.22
C HIS A 272 -7.35 -18.84 1.66
N GLU A 273 -6.59 -18.18 0.77
CA GLU A 273 -5.27 -17.62 1.06
C GLU A 273 -5.29 -16.10 1.27
N LEU A 274 -6.39 -15.41 0.95
CA LEU A 274 -6.45 -13.95 0.98
C LEU A 274 -6.67 -13.42 2.39
N ASP A 275 -5.88 -12.42 2.78
CA ASP A 275 -5.99 -11.78 4.09
C ASP A 275 -6.68 -10.41 3.99
N ASP A 276 -6.50 -9.68 2.89
CA ASP A 276 -6.91 -8.28 2.82
C ASP A 276 -7.44 -7.84 1.44
N LEU A 277 -8.49 -7.02 1.42
CA LEU A 277 -9.06 -6.44 0.20
C LEU A 277 -8.53 -5.03 -0.11
N GLY A 278 -7.82 -4.41 0.83
CA GLY A 278 -7.20 -3.09 0.75
C GLY A 278 -8.08 -1.95 1.23
N GLY A 279 -7.63 -0.74 0.88
CA GLY A 279 -8.39 0.49 1.04
C GLY A 279 -9.53 0.59 0.04
N ILE A 280 -10.74 0.30 0.51
CA ILE A 280 -11.96 0.39 -0.29
C ILE A 280 -12.52 1.81 -0.22
N SER A 281 -12.60 2.47 -1.37
CA SER A 281 -13.11 3.83 -1.52
C SER A 281 -14.46 3.83 -2.23
N TRP A 282 -15.43 4.59 -1.72
CA TRP A 282 -16.67 4.87 -2.47
C TRP A 282 -16.45 5.99 -3.51
N ALA A 283 -15.42 6.82 -3.33
CA ALA A 283 -15.00 7.82 -4.28
C ALA A 283 -14.29 7.16 -5.47
N ARG A 284 -14.12 7.94 -6.55
CA ARG A 284 -13.41 7.50 -7.76
C ARG A 284 -12.01 7.00 -7.40
N ASP A 285 -11.61 5.87 -7.99
CA ASP A 285 -10.23 5.41 -7.92
C ASP A 285 -9.36 6.30 -8.82
N GLU A 286 -8.42 7.04 -8.23
CA GLU A 286 -7.57 7.99 -8.96
C GLU A 286 -6.46 7.30 -9.77
N VAL A 287 -6.14 6.04 -9.48
CA VAL A 287 -5.12 5.27 -10.20
C VAL A 287 -5.76 4.44 -11.33
N ASN A 288 -6.91 3.84 -11.05
CA ASN A 288 -7.66 2.97 -11.97
C ASN A 288 -9.12 3.43 -12.14
N PRO A 289 -9.37 4.61 -12.73
CA PRO A 289 -10.70 5.23 -12.74
C PRO A 289 -11.78 4.45 -13.51
N SER A 290 -11.38 3.49 -14.35
CA SER A 290 -12.30 2.58 -15.06
C SER A 290 -12.63 1.30 -14.27
N ARG A 291 -12.10 1.15 -13.06
CA ARG A 291 -12.27 -0.01 -12.17
C ARG A 291 -12.76 0.46 -10.80
N PRO A 292 -14.01 0.95 -10.70
CA PRO A 292 -14.55 1.42 -9.44
C PRO A 292 -14.67 0.28 -8.43
N TRP A 293 -14.55 0.64 -7.16
CA TRP A 293 -14.87 -0.26 -6.06
C TRP A 293 -16.37 -0.53 -6.01
N GLU A 294 -16.73 -1.71 -5.51
CA GLU A 294 -18.10 -2.00 -5.14
C GLU A 294 -18.40 -1.54 -3.71
N GLN A 295 -19.68 -1.52 -3.33
CA GLN A 295 -20.07 -1.27 -1.95
C GLN A 295 -19.57 -2.39 -1.04
N VAL A 296 -19.06 -2.02 0.14
CA VAL A 296 -18.52 -2.95 1.14
C VAL A 296 -19.46 -4.12 1.44
N GLY A 297 -20.77 -3.86 1.57
CA GLY A 297 -21.76 -4.91 1.84
C GLY A 297 -21.88 -6.00 0.76
N LEU A 298 -21.41 -5.74 -0.48
CA LEU A 298 -21.32 -6.78 -1.52
C LEU A 298 -20.08 -7.67 -1.33
N TYR A 299 -18.95 -7.09 -0.90
CA TYR A 299 -17.77 -7.86 -0.53
C TYR A 299 -18.03 -8.72 0.70
N GLU A 300 -18.72 -8.19 1.70
CA GLU A 300 -19.14 -8.91 2.91
C GLU A 300 -19.97 -10.15 2.56
N LYS A 301 -21.05 -10.00 1.77
CA LYS A 301 -21.88 -11.13 1.31
C LYS A 301 -21.10 -12.20 0.56
N ARG A 302 -20.12 -11.82 -0.25
CA ARG A 302 -19.27 -12.77 -1.01
C ARG A 302 -18.28 -13.49 -0.09
N CYS A 303 -17.75 -12.82 0.93
CA CYS A 303 -16.94 -13.46 1.97
C CYS A 303 -17.79 -14.47 2.77
N GLU A 304 -18.99 -14.06 3.22
CA GLU A 304 -19.91 -14.91 3.98
C GLU A 304 -20.33 -16.16 3.19
N ALA A 305 -20.59 -16.02 1.90
CA ALA A 305 -20.90 -17.13 1.00
C ALA A 305 -19.77 -18.17 0.89
N LYS A 306 -18.54 -17.80 1.26
CA LYS A 306 -17.36 -18.69 1.37
C LYS A 306 -17.00 -19.03 2.81
N GLY A 307 -17.84 -18.69 3.79
CA GLY A 307 -17.61 -18.95 5.21
C GLY A 307 -16.57 -18.04 5.86
N ARG A 308 -16.25 -16.89 5.25
CA ARG A 308 -15.24 -15.93 5.73
C ARG A 308 -15.94 -14.67 6.24
N LYS A 309 -15.42 -14.08 7.33
CA LYS A 309 -15.87 -12.79 7.85
C LYS A 309 -15.03 -11.66 7.25
N LEU A 310 -15.68 -10.60 6.77
CA LEU A 310 -15.01 -9.36 6.38
C LEU A 310 -14.98 -8.41 7.59
N VAL A 311 -13.80 -7.87 7.93
CA VAL A 311 -13.59 -7.03 9.12
C VAL A 311 -12.89 -5.74 8.73
N GLU A 312 -13.41 -4.62 9.22
CA GLU A 312 -12.75 -3.32 9.03
C GLU A 312 -11.49 -3.22 9.91
N ARG A 313 -10.40 -2.72 9.33
CA ARG A 313 -9.12 -2.40 10.00
C ARG A 313 -8.71 -0.93 9.77
N LEU A 314 -7.62 -0.55 10.43
CA LEU A 314 -6.88 0.68 10.14
C LEU A 314 -5.79 0.46 9.05
N PRO A 315 -5.19 1.53 8.51
CA PRO A 315 -4.08 1.43 7.55
C PRO A 315 -2.78 0.89 8.17
N VAL A 316 -2.71 0.89 9.50
CA VAL A 316 -1.65 0.23 10.27
C VAL A 316 -2.23 -1.04 10.89
N TYR A 317 -1.50 -2.15 10.74
CA TYR A 317 -1.89 -3.43 11.32
C TYR A 317 -1.59 -3.47 12.82
N GLN A 318 -2.30 -4.32 13.56
CA GLN A 318 -2.12 -4.45 15.00
C GLN A 318 -0.68 -4.84 15.38
N SER A 319 -0.03 -5.71 14.59
CA SER A 319 1.38 -6.09 14.76
C SER A 319 2.37 -4.91 14.71
N HIS A 320 1.99 -3.83 14.02
CA HIS A 320 2.83 -2.64 13.84
C HIS A 320 2.28 -1.43 14.60
N SER A 321 1.37 -1.65 15.56
CA SER A 321 0.78 -0.60 16.39
C SER A 321 1.56 -0.35 17.69
N THR A 322 2.78 -0.90 17.85
CA THR A 322 3.63 -0.71 19.04
C THR A 322 4.40 0.61 19.00
N ARG A 323 4.98 1.05 20.13
CA ARG A 323 5.81 2.27 20.19
C ARG A 323 7.07 2.21 19.33
N GLU A 324 7.54 1.02 18.97
CA GLU A 324 8.67 0.85 18.05
C GLU A 324 8.29 1.33 16.64
N TRP A 325 7.09 0.98 16.19
CA TRP A 325 6.63 1.15 14.81
C TRP A 325 5.80 2.41 14.61
N LEU A 326 4.97 2.75 15.59
CA LEU A 326 3.97 3.79 15.48
C LEU A 326 4.29 4.95 16.44
N ASP A 327 4.29 6.16 15.91
CA ASP A 327 4.52 7.37 16.70
C ASP A 327 3.52 7.50 17.88
N VAL A 328 3.99 8.05 19.00
CA VAL A 328 3.22 8.16 20.25
C VAL A 328 1.88 8.87 20.06
N ARG A 329 1.78 9.82 19.13
CA ARG A 329 0.54 10.56 18.88
C ARG A 329 -0.60 9.69 18.37
N TRP A 330 -0.29 8.55 17.76
CA TRP A 330 -1.28 7.66 17.15
C TRP A 330 -1.72 6.52 18.07
N GLN A 331 -0.88 6.19 19.06
CA GLN A 331 -1.06 5.05 19.96
C GLN A 331 -2.47 4.99 20.55
N GLU A 332 -2.93 6.07 21.20
CA GLU A 332 -4.25 6.09 21.85
C GLU A 332 -5.40 5.86 20.85
N ARG A 333 -5.36 6.55 19.70
CA ARG A 333 -6.42 6.46 18.68
C ARG A 333 -6.46 5.07 18.04
N VAL A 334 -5.29 4.47 17.80
CA VAL A 334 -5.17 3.13 17.22
C VAL A 334 -5.60 2.06 18.23
N SER A 335 -5.13 2.13 19.48
CA SER A 335 -5.55 1.20 20.54
C SER A 335 -7.07 1.21 20.75
N ARG A 336 -7.67 2.41 20.84
CA ARG A 336 -9.13 2.53 21.01
C ARG A 336 -9.92 1.86 19.89
N PHE A 337 -9.48 2.02 18.64
CA PHE A 337 -10.12 1.35 17.51
C PHE A 337 -10.10 -0.17 17.67
N TRP A 338 -8.96 -0.75 18.05
CA TRP A 338 -8.85 -2.20 18.20
C TRP A 338 -9.65 -2.73 19.40
N GLU A 339 -9.69 -2.00 20.51
CA GLU A 339 -10.52 -2.33 21.68
C GLU A 339 -12.02 -2.38 21.31
N GLU A 340 -12.49 -1.44 20.48
CA GLU A 340 -13.88 -1.40 19.97
C GLU A 340 -14.22 -2.56 19.01
N LYS A 341 -13.23 -3.22 18.40
CA LYS A 341 -13.44 -4.33 17.46
C LYS A 341 -13.35 -5.72 18.11
N VAL A 342 -12.77 -5.81 19.30
CA VAL A 342 -12.66 -7.06 20.10
C VAL A 342 -13.93 -7.28 20.95
N LEU A 343 -14.68 -6.21 21.25
CA LEU A 343 -16.03 -6.25 21.83
C LEU A 343 -17.09 -6.54 20.77
#